data_AF-A0A6L6PQA8-F1
#
_entry.id   AF-A0A6L6PQA8-F1
#
_cell.length_a   1.000
_cell.length_b   1.000
_cell.length_c   1.000
_cell.angle_alpha   90.00
_cell.angle_beta   90.00
_cell.angle_gamma   90.00
#
_symmetry.space_group_name_H-M   'P 1'
#
loop_
_entity.id
_entity.type
_entity.pdbx_description
1 polymer ?
#
loop_
_entity_poly.entity_id
_entity_poly.type
_entity_poly.pdbx_seq_one_letter_code
_entity_poly.pdbx_strand_id
1 'polypeptide(L)'
;MCAGLLGGVGGDEGAGAAPQGNHRPVKRLTLLAALLAASACATAASGIRAEAYGVTQSGQPVQKVTLENARGMRLAYIDYGATLIQAQVAGRNVILSLPDLAAFERTRGRYGAIIGRYAGRIANARYTLDGKTVQLVPNNRGMAIHGDPAPYDKRVWRREDFNEAESLGSIYRLHSPDGDQNFPGAMDISVTYRLLRNSDEFRIEYEARTSAPTVHNLTNHVYFNLAGAAANTLEGHRFRIAADRYLETDAMRIPSGAMLDVAGTPFDFRQAASVHDRLPSVPGGYDHSLVFSKPDGAYAPVATVWGGGLRMEVSTSEPSVQLYTVNGFNGGETGSEGVAYQRYGAFAFETQHLPDSPNHANFPGTALYPGQVYRSRTSFSFAAD
;
A
#
# COMPACT_ATOMS: atom_id res chain seq x y z
N MET A 1 -10.94 69.70 -32.57
CA MET A 1 -11.12 69.79 -34.03
C MET A 1 -11.33 68.35 -34.52
N CYS A 2 -12.54 67.79 -34.48
CA CYS A 2 -13.68 67.95 -35.39
C CYS A 2 -13.38 67.68 -36.89
N ALA A 3 -14.16 66.71 -37.41
CA ALA A 3 -14.54 66.41 -38.81
C ALA A 3 -13.44 65.90 -39.76
N GLY A 4 -13.62 64.88 -40.60
CA GLY A 4 -14.79 64.06 -40.96
C GLY A 4 -14.87 63.89 -42.50
N LEU A 5 -15.56 62.81 -42.94
CA LEU A 5 -16.26 62.65 -44.25
C LEU A 5 -15.38 62.33 -45.49
N LEU A 6 -15.68 61.43 -46.46
CA LEU A 6 -16.82 60.62 -46.98
C LEU A 6 -16.22 59.46 -47.83
N GLY A 7 -16.89 58.40 -48.34
CA GLY A 7 -18.28 57.94 -48.50
C GLY A 7 -18.25 56.44 -48.90
N GLY A 8 -19.28 55.57 -48.83
CA GLY A 8 -20.68 55.63 -49.33
C GLY A 8 -20.76 54.95 -50.72
N VAL A 9 -20.92 53.62 -50.90
CA VAL A 9 -22.05 52.66 -50.77
C VAL A 9 -23.18 52.78 -51.82
N GLY A 10 -23.53 51.63 -52.44
CA GLY A 10 -24.81 51.30 -53.11
C GLY A 10 -24.70 51.18 -54.64
N GLY A 11 -25.30 50.24 -55.38
CA GLY A 11 -26.36 49.24 -55.17
C GLY A 11 -26.99 48.88 -56.55
N ASP A 12 -27.78 47.81 -56.62
CA ASP A 12 -28.63 47.28 -57.72
C ASP A 12 -27.95 46.47 -58.85
N GLU A 13 -28.21 45.16 -59.01
CA GLU A 13 -29.44 44.39 -59.30
C GLU A 13 -29.90 44.43 -60.77
N GLY A 14 -30.17 43.24 -61.34
CA GLY A 14 -31.16 43.11 -62.43
C GLY A 14 -30.76 42.37 -63.72
N ALA A 15 -30.85 41.04 -63.68
CA ALA A 15 -31.43 40.10 -64.66
C ALA A 15 -31.35 40.32 -66.20
N GLY A 16 -31.04 39.23 -66.94
CA GLY A 16 -31.65 39.02 -68.27
C GLY A 16 -30.92 38.13 -69.31
N ALA A 17 -31.31 36.85 -69.34
CA ALA A 17 -31.48 35.98 -70.52
C ALA A 17 -30.29 35.44 -71.37
N ALA A 18 -30.35 34.11 -71.56
CA ALA A 18 -29.53 33.17 -72.36
C ALA A 18 -29.84 33.26 -73.90
N PRO A 19 -29.35 32.39 -74.83
CA PRO A 19 -28.65 31.10 -74.66
C PRO A 19 -27.54 30.73 -75.70
N GLN A 20 -26.98 29.52 -75.51
CA GLN A 20 -26.61 28.49 -76.50
C GLN A 20 -25.15 28.01 -76.44
N GLY A 21 -24.97 26.69 -76.32
CA GLY A 21 -23.72 26.01 -76.62
C GLY A 21 -23.47 24.75 -75.79
N ASN A 22 -23.89 23.60 -76.33
CA ASN A 22 -23.55 22.23 -75.90
C ASN A 22 -22.09 22.08 -75.40
N HIS A 23 -21.87 21.25 -74.36
CA HIS A 23 -21.06 20.02 -74.46
C HIS A 23 -20.91 19.30 -73.09
N ARG A 24 -21.46 18.08 -73.03
CA ARG A 24 -21.06 16.83 -72.34
C ARG A 24 -20.47 16.83 -70.90
N PRO A 25 -20.84 15.84 -70.06
CA PRO A 25 -20.56 15.85 -68.63
C PRO A 25 -19.13 15.38 -68.32
N VAL A 26 -18.38 16.17 -67.55
CA VAL A 26 -17.14 15.71 -66.91
C VAL A 26 -17.37 15.66 -65.40
N LYS A 27 -16.96 14.52 -64.84
CA LYS A 27 -17.20 14.02 -63.49
C LYS A 27 -16.79 15.04 -62.41
N ARG A 28 -17.69 15.27 -61.45
CA ARG A 28 -17.41 15.98 -60.19
C ARG A 28 -16.35 15.20 -59.41
N LEU A 29 -15.16 15.77 -59.27
CA LEU A 29 -14.16 15.33 -58.30
C LEU A 29 -14.29 16.23 -57.06
N THR A 30 -15.13 15.81 -56.11
CA THR A 30 -15.25 16.48 -54.82
C THR A 30 -14.00 16.16 -54.01
N LEU A 31 -13.15 17.16 -53.75
CA LEU A 31 -12.05 17.07 -52.78
C LEU A 31 -12.66 16.95 -51.38
N LEU A 32 -12.65 15.75 -50.80
CA LEU A 32 -12.93 15.56 -49.38
C LEU A 32 -11.57 15.51 -48.65
N ALA A 33 -11.17 16.65 -48.07
CA ALA A 33 -10.05 16.69 -47.15
C ALA A 33 -10.47 16.01 -45.85
N ALA A 34 -10.02 14.77 -45.63
CA ALA A 34 -10.17 14.09 -44.36
C ALA A 34 -9.20 14.71 -43.34
N LEU A 35 -9.72 15.55 -42.45
CA LEU A 35 -9.04 15.88 -41.20
C LEU A 35 -9.06 14.64 -40.30
N LEU A 36 -8.03 13.82 -40.39
CA LEU A 36 -7.69 12.87 -39.34
C LEU A 36 -7.16 13.66 -38.14
N ALA A 37 -8.05 13.97 -37.20
CA ALA A 37 -7.64 14.28 -35.84
C ALA A 37 -7.04 12.99 -35.24
N ALA A 38 -5.72 12.86 -35.33
CA ALA A 38 -4.99 11.87 -34.56
C ALA A 38 -5.18 12.24 -33.08
N SER A 39 -6.11 11.56 -32.40
CA SER A 39 -6.06 11.48 -30.95
C SER A 39 -4.75 10.77 -30.61
N ALA A 40 -3.73 11.55 -30.27
CA ALA A 40 -2.58 11.04 -29.56
C ALA A 40 -3.11 10.54 -28.23
N CYS A 41 -3.44 9.24 -28.19
CA CYS A 41 -3.50 8.51 -26.94
C CYS A 41 -2.10 8.69 -26.36
N ALA A 42 -1.96 9.56 -25.36
CA ALA A 42 -0.73 9.69 -24.62
C ALA A 42 -0.44 8.30 -24.08
N THR A 43 0.47 7.57 -24.72
CA THR A 43 1.05 6.36 -24.15
C THR A 43 1.72 6.81 -22.88
N ALA A 44 1.03 6.65 -21.75
CA ALA A 44 1.61 6.90 -20.44
C ALA A 44 2.87 6.04 -20.38
N ALA A 45 4.03 6.69 -20.29
CA ALA A 45 5.30 5.99 -20.37
C ALA A 45 5.45 5.14 -19.11
N SER A 46 5.26 3.82 -19.23
CA SER A 46 5.62 2.88 -18.17
C SER A 46 7.08 3.08 -17.79
N GLY A 47 7.40 3.13 -16.51
CA GLY A 47 8.77 3.42 -16.09
C GLY A 47 8.92 3.81 -14.63
N ILE A 48 10.12 4.29 -14.31
CA ILE A 48 10.54 4.71 -12.98
C ILE A 48 10.88 6.20 -13.04
N ARG A 49 10.26 7.00 -12.18
CA ARG A 49 10.56 8.43 -12.04
C ARG A 49 10.91 8.73 -10.59
N ALA A 50 12.10 9.28 -10.36
CA ALA A 50 12.53 9.74 -9.05
C ALA A 50 12.52 11.28 -8.99
N GLU A 51 12.10 11.84 -7.86
CA GLU A 51 12.15 13.28 -7.58
C GLU A 51 12.43 13.53 -6.09
N ALA A 52 12.92 14.73 -5.77
CA ALA A 52 13.07 15.14 -4.38
C ALA A 52 11.70 15.21 -3.69
N TYR A 53 11.60 14.71 -2.46
CA TYR A 53 10.38 14.77 -1.66
C TYR A 53 10.51 15.73 -0.46
N GLY A 54 11.69 15.78 0.14
CA GLY A 54 11.98 16.68 1.24
C GLY A 54 13.33 16.38 1.90
N VAL A 55 13.55 17.00 3.05
CA VAL A 55 14.70 16.76 3.92
C VAL A 55 14.15 16.55 5.33
N THR A 56 14.58 15.50 6.01
CA THR A 56 14.15 15.20 7.39
C THR A 56 14.60 16.30 8.34
N GLN A 57 14.03 16.34 9.55
CA GLN A 57 14.49 17.24 10.61
C GLN A 57 15.97 17.01 10.98
N SER A 58 16.48 15.79 10.76
CA SER A 58 17.88 15.43 10.96
C SER A 58 18.80 15.78 9.77
N GLY A 59 18.27 16.41 8.70
CA GLY A 59 19.03 16.84 7.54
C GLY A 59 19.26 15.78 6.46
N GLN A 60 18.58 14.63 6.54
CA GLN A 60 18.72 13.57 5.54
C GLN A 60 17.79 13.84 4.34
N PRO A 61 18.30 13.81 3.09
CA PRO A 61 17.46 13.96 1.92
C PRO A 61 16.55 12.74 1.74
N VAL A 62 15.31 12.99 1.35
CA VAL A 62 14.32 11.95 1.03
C VAL A 62 13.87 12.13 -0.41
N GLN A 63 13.94 11.05 -1.20
CA GLN A 63 13.37 11.01 -2.54
C GLN A 63 12.02 10.30 -2.54
N LYS A 64 11.19 10.67 -3.51
CA LYS A 64 10.02 9.93 -3.93
C LYS A 64 10.34 9.23 -5.24
N VAL A 65 9.97 7.96 -5.35
CA VAL A 65 9.99 7.21 -6.62
C VAL A 65 8.57 6.84 -7.01
N THR A 66 8.23 7.00 -8.28
CA THR A 66 6.97 6.56 -8.88
C THR A 66 7.27 5.48 -9.90
N LEU A 67 6.57 4.36 -9.77
CA LEU A 67 6.55 3.24 -10.70
C LEU A 67 5.24 3.28 -11.47
N GLU A 68 5.29 3.05 -12.79
CA GLU A 68 4.10 2.91 -13.63
C GLU A 68 4.24 1.69 -14.55
N ASN A 69 3.22 0.81 -14.54
CA ASN A 69 3.19 -0.36 -15.43
C ASN A 69 2.57 -0.02 -16.80
N ALA A 70 2.57 -0.98 -17.72
CA ALA A 70 2.02 -0.78 -19.07
C ALA A 70 0.49 -0.65 -19.10
N ARG A 71 -0.19 -0.93 -17.98
CA ARG A 71 -1.65 -0.84 -17.80
C ARG A 71 -2.08 0.46 -17.12
N GLY A 72 -1.13 1.32 -16.73
CA GLY A 72 -1.39 2.59 -16.06
C GLY A 72 -1.60 2.50 -14.54
N MET A 73 -1.37 1.34 -13.91
CA MET A 73 -1.27 1.25 -12.46
C MET A 73 0.00 1.99 -12.00
N ARG A 74 -0.13 2.83 -10.98
CA ARG A 74 0.98 3.62 -10.43
C ARG A 74 1.18 3.35 -8.96
N LEU A 75 2.43 3.19 -8.56
CA LEU A 75 2.84 3.11 -7.17
C LEU A 75 3.81 4.24 -6.89
N ALA A 76 3.74 4.86 -5.72
CA ALA A 76 4.79 5.80 -5.29
C ALA A 76 5.27 5.48 -3.88
N TYR A 77 6.58 5.62 -3.70
CA TYR A 77 7.26 5.34 -2.45
C TYR A 77 8.18 6.47 -2.06
N ILE A 78 8.45 6.64 -0.77
CA ILE A 78 9.51 7.51 -0.27
C ILE A 78 10.56 6.72 0.50
N ASP A 79 11.80 7.19 0.44
CA ASP A 79 12.93 6.53 1.11
C ASP A 79 12.80 6.53 2.64
N TYR A 80 12.05 7.49 3.20
CA TYR A 80 11.72 7.52 4.62
C TYR A 80 10.73 6.40 4.97
N GLY A 81 11.18 5.44 5.77
CA GLY A 81 10.44 4.25 6.17
C GLY A 81 10.23 3.22 5.05
N ALA A 82 10.88 3.41 3.89
CA ALA A 82 10.56 2.70 2.65
C ALA A 82 9.03 2.68 2.40
N THR A 83 8.41 3.84 2.56
CA THR A 83 6.95 3.98 2.73
C THR A 83 6.24 4.00 1.39
N LEU A 84 5.22 3.16 1.21
CA LEU A 84 4.27 3.21 0.10
C LEU A 84 3.26 4.34 0.33
N ILE A 85 3.37 5.42 -0.44
CA ILE A 85 2.57 6.64 -0.29
C ILE A 85 1.49 6.82 -1.35
N GLN A 86 1.48 5.99 -2.40
CA GLN A 86 0.42 5.97 -3.40
C GLN A 86 0.28 4.57 -4.01
N ALA A 87 -0.96 4.12 -4.19
CA ALA A 87 -1.30 2.98 -5.02
C ALA A 87 -2.53 3.35 -5.87
N GLN A 88 -2.28 3.82 -7.09
CA GLN A 88 -3.32 4.23 -8.03
C GLN A 88 -3.72 3.04 -8.91
N VAL A 89 -4.97 2.61 -8.78
CA VAL A 89 -5.58 1.50 -9.50
C VAL A 89 -6.83 2.00 -10.19
N ALA A 90 -6.96 1.73 -11.50
CA ALA A 90 -8.10 2.18 -12.32
C ALA A 90 -8.41 3.69 -12.12
N GLY A 91 -7.36 4.52 -12.09
CA GLY A 91 -7.47 5.98 -11.97
C GLY A 91 -7.68 6.53 -10.55
N ARG A 92 -7.85 5.70 -9.51
CA ARG A 92 -8.03 6.17 -8.12
C ARG A 92 -6.93 5.69 -7.19
N ASN A 93 -6.54 6.51 -6.21
CA ASN A 93 -5.66 6.07 -5.12
C ASN A 93 -6.46 5.23 -4.11
N VAL A 94 -6.03 3.99 -3.87
CA VAL A 94 -6.74 3.03 -3.00
C VAL A 94 -6.09 2.85 -1.62
N ILE A 95 -5.13 3.71 -1.26
CA ILE A 95 -4.48 3.69 0.06
C ILE A 95 -4.48 5.08 0.69
N LEU A 96 -4.52 5.14 2.01
CA LEU A 96 -4.38 6.37 2.77
C LEU A 96 -2.91 6.77 2.86
N SER A 97 -2.65 8.06 2.79
CA SER A 97 -1.31 8.64 2.79
C SER A 97 -1.33 10.05 3.36
N LEU A 98 -0.17 10.58 3.71
CA LEU A 98 0.00 11.90 4.30
C LEU A 98 0.53 12.91 3.27
N PRO A 99 0.24 14.22 3.44
CA PRO A 99 0.51 15.21 2.41
C PRO A 99 2.00 15.47 2.15
N ASP A 100 2.85 15.36 3.17
CA ASP A 100 4.26 15.72 3.09
C ASP A 100 5.13 14.97 4.11
N LEU A 101 6.46 15.12 3.96
CA LEU A 101 7.45 14.49 4.84
C LEU A 101 7.29 14.92 6.30
N ALA A 102 6.94 16.18 6.57
CA ALA A 102 6.78 16.66 7.95
C ALA A 102 5.60 15.97 8.66
N ALA A 103 4.51 15.70 7.92
CA ALA A 103 3.40 14.89 8.41
C ALA A 103 3.85 13.44 8.70
N PHE A 104 4.63 12.82 7.81
CA PHE A 104 5.21 11.48 8.02
C PHE A 104 6.17 11.42 9.23
N GLU A 105 6.95 12.46 9.49
CA GLU A 105 7.82 12.52 10.67
C GLU A 105 6.98 12.63 11.96
N ARG A 106 5.97 13.50 11.97
CA ARG A 106 5.13 13.79 13.15
C ARG A 106 4.14 12.68 13.52
N THR A 107 3.60 11.96 12.54
CA THR A 107 2.53 10.98 12.77
C THR A 107 2.97 9.84 13.70
N ARG A 108 2.02 9.31 14.47
CA ARG A 108 2.16 8.01 15.15
C ARG A 108 1.51 6.86 14.38
N GLY A 109 0.72 7.16 13.35
CA GLY A 109 0.25 6.19 12.38
C GLY A 109 1.42 5.71 11.51
N ARG A 110 1.27 4.54 10.89
CA ARG A 110 2.34 3.87 10.15
C ARG A 110 2.09 3.80 8.64
N TYR A 111 1.27 4.73 8.13
CA TYR A 111 0.76 4.83 6.75
C TYR A 111 1.69 4.24 5.68
N GLY A 112 1.51 2.96 5.32
CA GLY A 112 2.25 2.33 4.23
C GLY A 112 3.73 2.04 4.48
N ALA A 113 4.21 2.19 5.72
CA ALA A 113 5.62 2.06 6.05
C ALA A 113 6.01 0.62 6.41
N ILE A 114 7.32 0.33 6.32
CA ILE A 114 7.88 -0.95 6.75
C ILE A 114 8.06 -0.96 8.27
N ILE A 115 7.52 -1.99 8.90
CA ILE A 115 7.58 -2.19 10.34
C ILE A 115 8.65 -3.23 10.70
N GLY A 116 9.46 -2.92 11.70
CA GLY A 116 10.46 -3.83 12.28
C GLY A 116 11.28 -3.17 13.39
N ARG A 117 12.17 -3.88 14.08
CA ARG A 117 12.60 -5.28 13.84
C ARG A 117 11.52 -6.32 14.06
N TYR A 118 10.52 -6.00 14.88
CA TYR A 118 9.41 -6.90 15.19
C TYR A 118 8.06 -6.17 15.08
N ALA A 119 7.24 -6.60 14.13
CA ALA A 119 5.87 -6.15 13.95
C ALA A 119 4.92 -6.80 14.97
N GLY A 120 3.97 -6.02 15.48
CA GLY A 120 3.11 -6.40 16.59
C GLY A 120 3.75 -6.14 17.95
N ARG A 121 3.18 -6.78 18.97
CA ARG A 121 3.57 -6.62 20.38
C ARG A 121 4.46 -7.78 20.83
N ILE A 122 5.38 -7.51 21.76
CA ILE A 122 6.07 -8.52 22.57
C ILE A 122 5.75 -8.21 24.04
N ALA A 123 5.14 -9.18 24.73
CA ALA A 123 4.69 -9.04 26.10
C ALA A 123 5.86 -8.75 27.04
N ASN A 124 5.64 -7.88 28.03
CA ASN A 124 6.65 -7.45 29.02
C ASN A 124 7.95 -6.90 28.41
N ALA A 125 7.92 -6.53 27.12
CA ALA A 125 9.09 -6.15 26.33
C ALA A 125 10.23 -7.17 26.47
N ARG A 126 9.93 -8.46 26.55
CA ARG A 126 10.92 -9.50 26.87
C ARG A 126 10.61 -10.78 26.13
N TYR A 127 11.65 -11.51 25.74
CA TYR A 127 11.53 -12.89 25.30
C TYR A 127 12.73 -13.74 25.73
N THR A 128 12.65 -15.05 25.52
CA THR A 128 13.77 -15.97 25.75
C THR A 128 14.07 -16.74 24.47
N LEU A 129 15.33 -16.71 24.02
CA LEU A 129 15.82 -17.47 22.87
C LEU A 129 17.05 -18.26 23.30
N ASP A 130 17.08 -19.57 23.04
CA ASP A 130 18.15 -20.49 23.44
C ASP A 130 18.56 -20.37 24.93
N GLY A 131 17.56 -20.23 25.81
CA GLY A 131 17.76 -20.06 27.25
C GLY A 131 18.28 -18.69 27.67
N LYS A 132 18.54 -17.77 26.74
CA LYS A 132 18.93 -16.38 27.03
C LYS A 132 17.72 -15.46 26.98
N THR A 133 17.47 -14.79 28.10
CA THR A 133 16.46 -13.73 28.16
C THR A 133 17.00 -12.45 27.52
N VAL A 134 16.22 -11.85 26.63
CA VAL A 134 16.46 -10.52 26.05
C VAL A 134 15.41 -9.55 26.58
N GLN A 135 15.86 -8.43 27.14
CA GLN A 135 14.99 -7.34 27.57
C GLN A 135 15.02 -6.21 26.53
N LEU A 136 13.89 -6.01 25.87
CA LEU A 136 13.63 -4.94 24.91
C LEU A 136 13.25 -3.63 25.62
N VAL A 137 13.21 -2.55 24.85
CA VAL A 137 12.74 -1.25 25.33
C VAL A 137 11.21 -1.27 25.49
N PRO A 138 10.67 -1.11 26.71
CA PRO A 138 9.23 -1.08 26.91
C PRO A 138 8.65 0.29 26.53
N ASN A 139 7.43 0.28 25.99
CA ASN A 139 6.61 1.48 25.92
C ASN A 139 5.99 1.80 27.31
N ASN A 140 5.15 2.84 27.36
CA ASN A 140 4.46 3.25 28.59
C ASN A 140 3.47 2.21 29.15
N ARG A 141 3.18 1.13 28.43
CA ARG A 141 2.32 0.01 28.86
C ARG A 141 3.14 -1.25 29.18
N GLY A 142 4.46 -1.17 29.23
CA GLY A 142 5.34 -2.28 29.61
C GLY A 142 5.58 -3.33 28.52
N MET A 143 5.15 -3.08 27.28
CA MET A 143 5.36 -3.99 26.14
C MET A 143 6.29 -3.35 25.10
N ALA A 144 6.98 -4.16 24.29
CA ALA A 144 7.61 -3.67 23.07
C ALA A 144 6.58 -3.73 21.93
N ILE A 145 6.60 -2.78 21.02
CA ILE A 145 5.64 -2.71 19.91
C ILE A 145 6.29 -2.11 18.66
N HIS A 146 6.14 -2.77 17.52
CA HIS A 146 6.54 -2.27 16.19
C HIS A 146 8.00 -1.76 16.08
N GLY A 147 8.90 -2.22 16.95
CA GLY A 147 10.29 -1.73 17.01
C GLY A 147 10.47 -0.31 17.56
N ASP A 148 9.49 0.23 18.29
CA ASP A 148 9.68 1.48 19.06
C ASP A 148 10.83 1.34 20.07
N PRO A 149 11.53 2.44 20.44
CA PRO A 149 11.23 3.85 20.18
C PRO A 149 11.88 4.46 18.91
N ALA A 150 12.82 3.76 18.27
CA ALA A 150 13.51 4.23 17.06
C ALA A 150 13.22 3.28 15.88
N PRO A 151 11.95 3.17 15.45
CA PRO A 151 11.49 2.09 14.58
C PRO A 151 11.94 2.29 13.13
N TYR A 152 11.85 1.24 12.34
CA TYR A 152 12.35 1.24 10.96
C TYR A 152 11.57 2.16 10.01
N ASP A 153 10.30 2.45 10.30
CA ASP A 153 9.46 3.37 9.54
C ASP A 153 9.86 4.84 9.73
N LYS A 154 10.75 5.14 10.68
CA LYS A 154 11.23 6.51 10.97
C LYS A 154 12.67 6.76 10.50
N ARG A 155 13.18 5.92 9.60
CA ARG A 155 14.57 5.97 9.08
C ARG A 155 14.58 6.20 7.58
N VAL A 156 15.61 6.85 7.06
CA VAL A 156 15.84 6.92 5.61
C VAL A 156 16.56 5.66 5.14
N TRP A 157 15.96 4.94 4.19
CA TRP A 157 16.48 3.71 3.61
C TRP A 157 17.30 4.00 2.34
N ARG A 158 18.32 3.17 2.07
CA ARG A 158 19.06 3.25 0.81
C ARG A 158 18.27 2.58 -0.30
N ARG A 159 17.92 3.33 -1.36
CA ARG A 159 17.19 2.84 -2.52
C ARG A 159 18.09 2.48 -3.69
N GLU A 160 17.74 1.43 -4.42
CA GLU A 160 18.29 1.06 -5.73
C GLU A 160 17.17 0.60 -6.64
N ASP A 161 17.07 1.15 -7.84
CA ASP A 161 16.02 0.80 -8.81
C ASP A 161 16.44 -0.35 -9.72
N PHE A 162 15.46 -1.14 -10.17
CA PHE A 162 15.65 -2.15 -11.20
C PHE A 162 14.54 -2.08 -12.24
N ASN A 163 14.87 -2.42 -13.48
CA ASN A 163 13.98 -2.34 -14.62
C ASN A 163 14.16 -3.59 -15.50
N GLU A 164 13.31 -4.60 -15.29
CA GLU A 164 13.42 -5.93 -15.90
C GLU A 164 12.36 -6.14 -16.98
N ALA A 165 12.44 -7.22 -17.76
CA ALA A 165 11.48 -7.51 -18.83
C ALA A 165 10.03 -7.62 -18.30
N GLU A 166 9.80 -8.35 -17.20
CA GLU A 166 8.45 -8.62 -16.68
C GLU A 166 8.02 -7.69 -15.55
N SER A 167 8.96 -6.93 -14.96
CA SER A 167 8.68 -6.11 -13.79
C SER A 167 9.62 -4.90 -13.70
N LEU A 168 9.24 -3.94 -12.87
CA LEU A 168 10.10 -2.83 -12.46
C LEU A 168 9.91 -2.56 -10.97
N GLY A 169 10.87 -1.90 -10.33
CA GLY A 169 10.77 -1.68 -8.91
C GLY A 169 11.99 -1.04 -8.27
N SER A 170 11.98 -1.06 -6.94
CA SER A 170 13.03 -0.52 -6.11
C SER A 170 13.33 -1.45 -4.94
N ILE A 171 14.61 -1.62 -4.64
CA ILE A 171 15.13 -2.33 -3.47
C ILE A 171 15.55 -1.28 -2.44
N TYR A 172 14.90 -1.32 -1.28
CA TYR A 172 15.22 -0.49 -0.12
C TYR A 172 16.05 -1.30 0.86
N ARG A 173 17.16 -0.73 1.34
CA ARG A 173 18.06 -1.38 2.28
C ARG A 173 18.26 -0.56 3.54
N LEU A 174 18.23 -1.25 4.68
CA LEU A 174 18.50 -0.70 6.00
C LEU A 174 19.47 -1.61 6.73
N HIS A 175 20.49 -1.00 7.33
CA HIS A 175 21.34 -1.64 8.32
C HIS A 175 20.84 -1.26 9.72
N SER A 176 20.46 -2.25 10.50
CA SER A 176 20.14 -2.11 11.92
C SER A 176 21.34 -2.63 12.73
N PRO A 177 22.02 -1.79 13.53
CA PRO A 177 23.20 -2.23 14.27
C PRO A 177 22.86 -3.26 15.36
N ASP A 178 23.88 -3.89 15.93
CA ASP A 178 23.72 -4.72 17.13
C ASP A 178 23.19 -3.88 18.29
N GLY A 179 22.27 -4.43 19.08
CA GLY A 179 21.63 -3.76 20.20
C GLY A 179 20.57 -2.71 19.80
N ASP A 180 20.22 -2.59 18.52
CA ASP A 180 19.17 -1.68 18.08
C ASP A 180 17.82 -2.06 18.69
N GLN A 181 17.19 -1.12 19.41
CA GLN A 181 16.02 -1.34 20.28
C GLN A 181 16.22 -2.50 21.29
N ASN A 182 17.48 -2.78 21.67
CA ASN A 182 17.97 -3.90 22.47
C ASN A 182 17.83 -5.30 21.83
N PHE A 183 17.53 -5.41 20.53
CA PHE A 183 17.61 -6.69 19.86
C PHE A 183 19.09 -7.09 19.62
N PRO A 184 19.49 -8.32 19.95
CA PRO A 184 20.84 -8.80 19.69
C PRO A 184 21.06 -9.01 18.18
N GLY A 185 22.31 -8.85 17.75
CA GLY A 185 22.76 -9.00 16.38
C GLY A 185 22.47 -7.76 15.55
N ALA A 186 23.46 -7.36 14.74
CA ALA A 186 23.19 -6.48 13.61
C ALA A 186 22.27 -7.22 12.62
N MET A 187 21.45 -6.46 11.90
CA MET A 187 20.53 -6.98 10.90
C MET A 187 20.58 -6.15 9.62
N ASP A 188 20.89 -6.82 8.51
CA ASP A 188 20.79 -6.24 7.17
C ASP A 188 19.47 -6.65 6.55
N ILE A 189 18.71 -5.65 6.09
CA ILE A 189 17.35 -5.82 5.60
C ILE A 189 17.28 -5.30 4.18
N SER A 190 16.65 -6.06 3.29
CA SER A 190 16.26 -5.62 1.96
C SER A 190 14.75 -5.79 1.79
N VAL A 191 14.08 -4.72 1.36
CA VAL A 191 12.67 -4.73 0.98
C VAL A 191 12.57 -4.38 -0.50
N THR A 192 12.04 -5.29 -1.29
CA THR A 192 11.83 -5.08 -2.72
C THR A 192 10.36 -4.78 -2.96
N TYR A 193 10.08 -3.59 -3.47
CA TYR A 193 8.78 -3.29 -4.07
C TYR A 193 8.86 -3.55 -5.56
N ARG A 194 8.04 -4.47 -6.05
CA ARG A 194 8.02 -4.88 -7.46
C ARG A 194 6.63 -4.67 -8.04
N LEU A 195 6.55 -3.94 -9.15
CA LEU A 195 5.35 -3.77 -9.95
C LEU A 195 5.45 -4.59 -11.23
N LEU A 196 4.45 -5.44 -11.50
CA LEU A 196 4.42 -6.24 -12.73
C LEU A 196 4.01 -5.36 -13.92
N ARG A 197 4.62 -5.60 -15.09
CA ARG A 197 4.36 -4.77 -16.27
C ARG A 197 2.98 -4.99 -16.87
N ASN A 198 2.57 -6.25 -16.95
CA ASN A 198 1.45 -6.71 -17.76
C ASN A 198 0.23 -7.10 -16.92
N SER A 199 0.26 -6.87 -15.61
CA SER A 199 -0.86 -7.05 -14.68
C SER A 199 -0.85 -5.95 -13.62
N ASP A 200 -2.03 -5.64 -13.09
CA ASP A 200 -2.20 -4.67 -11.99
C ASP A 200 -1.90 -5.36 -10.66
N GLU A 201 -0.67 -5.85 -10.53
CA GLU A 201 -0.16 -6.57 -9.36
C GLU A 201 1.16 -5.95 -8.90
N PHE A 202 1.26 -5.73 -7.60
CA PHE A 202 2.53 -5.40 -6.96
C PHE A 202 2.87 -6.35 -5.82
N ARG A 203 4.15 -6.46 -5.54
CA ARG A 203 4.73 -7.33 -4.52
C ARG A 203 5.59 -6.55 -3.56
N ILE A 204 5.57 -6.97 -2.31
CA ILE A 204 6.50 -6.58 -1.27
C ILE A 204 7.26 -7.83 -0.87
N GLU A 205 8.58 -7.81 -1.03
CA GLU A 205 9.43 -8.96 -0.76
C GLU A 205 10.50 -8.56 0.25
N TYR A 206 10.71 -9.40 1.25
CA TYR A 206 11.59 -9.16 2.38
C TYR A 206 12.74 -10.16 2.33
N GLU A 207 13.97 -9.67 2.51
CA GLU A 207 15.13 -10.48 2.88
C GLU A 207 15.78 -9.88 4.14
N ALA A 208 16.13 -10.72 5.11
CA ALA A 208 16.89 -10.28 6.28
C ALA A 208 17.97 -11.29 6.68
N ARG A 209 19.09 -10.78 7.20
CA ARG A 209 20.23 -11.56 7.70
C ARG A 209 20.69 -10.96 9.02
N THR A 210 21.26 -11.78 9.90
CA THR A 210 21.72 -11.32 11.21
C THR A 210 23.12 -11.81 11.56
N SER A 211 23.82 -11.05 12.41
CA SER A 211 25.14 -11.40 12.96
C SER A 211 25.09 -12.19 14.27
N ALA A 212 23.93 -12.29 14.94
CA ALA A 212 23.74 -13.08 16.16
C ALA A 212 22.32 -13.66 16.22
N PRO A 213 22.07 -14.75 16.98
CA PRO A 213 20.71 -15.26 17.19
C PRO A 213 19.77 -14.15 17.69
N THR A 214 18.65 -13.95 17.01
CA THR A 214 17.70 -12.88 17.28
C THR A 214 16.29 -13.29 16.89
N VAL A 215 15.30 -12.43 17.15
CA VAL A 215 13.95 -12.59 16.60
C VAL A 215 13.62 -11.43 15.66
N HIS A 216 12.82 -11.70 14.64
CA HIS A 216 12.31 -10.66 13.74
C HIS A 216 10.88 -10.95 13.30
N ASN A 217 10.18 -9.91 12.87
CA ASN A 217 8.89 -10.02 12.21
C ASN A 217 8.68 -8.74 11.40
N LEU A 218 8.65 -8.83 10.07
CA LEU A 218 8.55 -7.66 9.19
C LEU A 218 7.18 -7.63 8.52
N THR A 219 6.63 -6.44 8.34
CA THR A 219 5.40 -6.23 7.57
C THR A 219 5.38 -4.84 6.93
N ASN A 220 4.35 -4.57 6.14
CA ASN A 220 4.02 -3.22 5.66
C ASN A 220 2.66 -2.80 6.25
N HIS A 221 2.59 -1.59 6.78
CA HIS A 221 1.41 -1.07 7.48
C HIS A 221 0.53 -0.15 6.59
N VAL A 222 0.36 -0.53 5.32
CA VAL A 222 -0.53 0.16 4.37
C VAL A 222 -1.98 0.10 4.84
N TYR A 223 -2.67 1.24 4.79
CA TYR A 223 -4.10 1.35 5.03
C TYR A 223 -4.83 1.47 3.70
N PHE A 224 -5.59 0.44 3.34
CA PHE A 224 -6.37 0.38 2.11
C PHE A 224 -7.77 0.94 2.30
N ASN A 225 -8.26 1.61 1.25
CA ASN A 225 -9.68 1.77 0.98
C ASN A 225 -9.91 1.65 -0.53
N LEU A 226 -10.46 0.51 -0.98
CA LEU A 226 -10.73 0.24 -2.40
C LEU A 226 -11.77 1.18 -3.04
N ALA A 227 -12.64 1.82 -2.24
CA ALA A 227 -13.53 2.88 -2.74
C ALA A 227 -12.77 4.19 -3.05
N GLY A 228 -11.58 4.36 -2.46
CA GLY A 228 -10.69 5.51 -2.62
C GLY A 228 -10.24 6.02 -1.26
N ALA A 229 -9.03 6.58 -1.20
CA ALA A 229 -8.42 7.07 0.04
C ALA A 229 -9.28 8.10 0.82
N ALA A 230 -10.09 8.87 0.10
CA ALA A 230 -10.99 9.89 0.66
C ALA A 230 -12.36 9.36 1.10
N ALA A 231 -12.68 8.08 0.88
CA ALA A 231 -14.04 7.56 1.10
C ALA A 231 -14.45 7.53 2.57
N ASN A 232 -13.50 7.38 3.50
CA ASN A 232 -13.74 7.43 4.95
C ASN A 232 -14.80 6.44 5.49
N THR A 233 -15.06 5.37 4.76
CA THR A 233 -15.92 4.27 5.19
C THR A 233 -15.44 2.96 4.57
N LEU A 234 -15.70 1.85 5.26
CA LEU A 234 -15.59 0.49 4.72
C LEU A 234 -16.93 -0.07 4.24
N GLU A 235 -17.96 0.76 4.15
CA GLU A 235 -19.25 0.37 3.58
C GLU A 235 -19.06 -0.15 2.15
N GLY A 236 -19.71 -1.28 1.84
CA GLY A 236 -19.54 -1.98 0.57
C GLY A 236 -18.28 -2.84 0.48
N HIS A 237 -17.37 -2.80 1.46
CA HIS A 237 -16.22 -3.70 1.47
C HIS A 237 -16.60 -5.09 1.97
N ARG A 238 -16.30 -6.10 1.16
CA ARG A 238 -16.50 -7.52 1.49
C ARG A 238 -15.16 -8.23 1.52
N PHE A 239 -15.00 -9.14 2.47
CA PHE A 239 -13.75 -9.85 2.72
C PHE A 239 -14.02 -11.34 2.65
N ARG A 240 -13.17 -12.06 1.90
CA ARG A 240 -13.01 -13.50 2.03
C ARG A 240 -11.56 -13.76 2.41
N ILE A 241 -11.33 -14.43 3.54
CA ILE A 241 -10.01 -14.75 4.08
C ILE A 241 -9.96 -16.25 4.37
N ALA A 242 -8.96 -16.93 3.83
CA ALA A 242 -8.69 -18.35 4.07
C ALA A 242 -7.99 -18.55 5.42
N ALA A 243 -8.69 -18.20 6.50
CA ALA A 243 -8.26 -18.33 7.88
C ALA A 243 -9.33 -19.05 8.70
N ASP A 244 -8.95 -20.14 9.35
CA ASP A 244 -9.85 -20.94 10.20
C ASP A 244 -9.71 -20.63 11.68
N ARG A 245 -8.68 -19.86 12.06
CA ARG A 245 -8.44 -19.48 13.45
C ARG A 245 -8.08 -18.00 13.60
N TYR A 246 -8.32 -17.43 14.77
CA TYR A 246 -7.84 -16.11 15.15
C TYR A 246 -7.14 -16.15 16.51
N LEU A 247 -6.25 -15.19 16.74
CA LEU A 247 -5.48 -15.08 17.96
C LEU A 247 -6.32 -14.45 19.07
N GLU A 248 -6.49 -15.16 20.18
CA GLU A 248 -7.08 -14.59 21.39
C GLU A 248 -6.11 -13.60 22.04
N THR A 249 -6.63 -12.45 22.46
CA THR A 249 -5.85 -11.41 23.12
C THR A 249 -6.58 -10.85 24.34
N ASP A 250 -5.82 -10.32 25.29
CA ASP A 250 -6.36 -9.62 26.45
C ASP A 250 -6.81 -8.18 26.11
N ALA A 251 -7.27 -7.45 27.13
CA ALA A 251 -7.67 -6.04 26.98
C ALA A 251 -6.51 -5.11 26.55
N MET A 252 -5.26 -5.55 26.68
CA MET A 252 -4.08 -4.84 26.21
C MET A 252 -3.64 -5.24 24.80
N ARG A 253 -4.39 -6.16 24.16
CA ARG A 253 -4.06 -6.80 22.87
C ARG A 253 -2.79 -7.65 22.94
N ILE A 254 -2.46 -8.17 24.12
CA ILE A 254 -1.39 -9.15 24.31
C ILE A 254 -1.97 -10.55 24.07
N PRO A 255 -1.29 -11.40 23.28
CA PRO A 255 -1.73 -12.77 23.03
C PRO A 255 -1.85 -13.61 24.30
N SER A 256 -2.91 -14.42 24.41
CA SER A 256 -3.04 -15.40 25.49
C SER A 256 -2.27 -16.71 25.22
N GLY A 257 -1.88 -16.93 23.95
CA GLY A 257 -1.38 -18.22 23.46
C GLY A 257 -2.45 -19.08 22.77
N ALA A 258 -3.73 -18.76 22.93
CA ALA A 258 -4.82 -19.52 22.31
C ALA A 258 -5.14 -19.04 20.89
N MET A 259 -5.31 -20.00 19.98
CA MET A 259 -5.84 -19.77 18.63
C MET A 259 -7.25 -20.38 18.56
N LEU A 260 -8.27 -19.53 18.48
CA LEU A 260 -9.68 -19.91 18.54
C LEU A 260 -10.25 -20.10 17.13
N ASP A 261 -11.23 -20.99 16.97
CA ASP A 261 -11.93 -21.19 15.69
C ASP A 261 -12.70 -19.91 15.31
N VAL A 262 -12.67 -19.55 14.03
CA VAL A 262 -13.46 -18.41 13.53
C VAL A 262 -14.95 -18.74 13.40
N ALA A 263 -15.33 -20.02 13.28
CA ALA A 263 -16.69 -20.47 13.00
C ALA A 263 -17.70 -19.92 14.01
N GLY A 264 -18.78 -19.32 13.48
CA GLY A 264 -19.83 -18.74 14.32
C GLY A 264 -19.45 -17.42 15.01
N THR A 265 -18.27 -16.86 14.71
CA THR A 265 -17.80 -15.58 15.25
C THR A 265 -17.81 -14.48 14.17
N PRO A 266 -17.71 -13.20 14.56
CA PRO A 266 -17.51 -12.10 13.61
C PRO A 266 -16.19 -12.18 12.80
N PHE A 267 -15.29 -13.11 13.14
CA PHE A 267 -14.03 -13.34 12.44
C PHE A 267 -14.15 -14.34 11.29
N ASP A 268 -15.32 -14.99 11.08
CA ASP A 268 -15.50 -15.99 10.03
C ASP A 268 -15.60 -15.37 8.63
N PHE A 269 -14.47 -15.06 8.02
CA PHE A 269 -14.40 -14.58 6.64
C PHE A 269 -14.11 -15.70 5.63
N ARG A 270 -14.30 -16.97 6.00
CA ARG A 270 -14.07 -18.10 5.06
C ARG A 270 -15.00 -18.02 3.86
N GLN A 271 -16.19 -17.47 4.07
CA GLN A 271 -17.08 -16.96 3.02
C GLN A 271 -17.02 -15.44 2.96
N ALA A 272 -17.27 -14.89 1.77
CA ALA A 272 -17.28 -13.44 1.57
C ALA A 272 -18.33 -12.78 2.48
N ALA A 273 -17.91 -11.84 3.31
CA ALA A 273 -18.79 -11.12 4.23
C ALA A 273 -18.41 -9.64 4.35
N SER A 274 -19.39 -8.79 4.67
CA SER A 274 -19.17 -7.36 4.91
C SER A 274 -18.32 -7.18 6.18
N VAL A 275 -17.19 -6.45 6.05
CA VAL A 275 -16.40 -6.06 7.23
C VAL A 275 -17.15 -4.98 8.02
N HIS A 276 -17.81 -4.06 7.31
CA HIS A 276 -18.55 -2.95 7.89
C HIS A 276 -19.69 -3.43 8.79
N ASP A 277 -20.52 -4.35 8.30
CA ASP A 277 -21.70 -4.84 9.02
C ASP A 277 -21.33 -5.64 10.27
N ARG A 278 -20.10 -6.18 10.31
CA ARG A 278 -19.59 -6.96 11.45
C ARG A 278 -18.91 -6.11 12.51
N LEU A 279 -18.44 -4.91 12.19
CA LEU A 279 -17.78 -4.01 13.14
C LEU A 279 -18.57 -3.82 14.46
N PRO A 280 -19.90 -3.66 14.47
CA PRO A 280 -20.66 -3.56 15.72
C PRO A 280 -20.54 -4.77 16.64
N SER A 281 -20.25 -5.96 16.09
CA SER A 281 -20.07 -7.20 16.85
C SER A 281 -18.64 -7.40 17.35
N VAL A 282 -17.72 -6.51 17.02
CA VAL A 282 -16.30 -6.58 17.42
C VAL A 282 -15.97 -5.38 18.31
N PRO A 283 -15.91 -5.56 19.65
CA PRO A 283 -15.60 -4.48 20.57
C PRO A 283 -14.29 -3.77 20.23
N GLY A 284 -14.39 -2.47 19.94
CA GLY A 284 -13.26 -1.63 19.55
C GLY A 284 -12.83 -1.75 18.09
N GLY A 285 -13.53 -2.53 17.27
CA GLY A 285 -13.17 -2.80 15.87
C GLY A 285 -12.13 -3.91 15.72
N TYR A 286 -11.82 -4.28 14.47
CA TYR A 286 -10.81 -5.30 14.22
C TYR A 286 -9.42 -4.75 14.53
N ASP A 287 -8.69 -5.45 15.38
CA ASP A 287 -7.24 -5.35 15.63
C ASP A 287 -6.77 -6.75 16.05
N HIS A 288 -6.94 -7.72 15.15
CA HIS A 288 -6.78 -9.14 15.47
C HIS A 288 -5.95 -9.86 14.42
N SER A 289 -5.16 -10.84 14.86
CA SER A 289 -4.44 -11.73 13.95
C SER A 289 -5.32 -12.90 13.52
N LEU A 290 -5.50 -13.09 12.22
CA LEU A 290 -6.16 -14.24 11.61
C LEU A 290 -5.09 -15.20 11.07
N VAL A 291 -5.18 -16.47 11.44
CA VAL A 291 -4.20 -17.52 11.10
C VAL A 291 -4.67 -18.24 9.84
N PHE A 292 -3.85 -18.20 8.79
CA PHE A 292 -4.21 -18.81 7.52
C PHE A 292 -4.23 -20.34 7.61
N SER A 293 -5.09 -20.97 6.80
CA SER A 293 -5.22 -22.44 6.74
C SER A 293 -4.08 -23.12 5.96
N LYS A 294 -3.23 -22.34 5.28
CA LYS A 294 -2.10 -22.84 4.50
C LYS A 294 -0.95 -23.27 5.41
N PRO A 295 -0.05 -24.16 4.94
CA PRO A 295 1.21 -24.44 5.63
C PRO A 295 2.05 -23.18 5.83
N ASP A 296 2.79 -23.14 6.94
CA ASP A 296 3.75 -22.07 7.22
C ASP A 296 4.83 -21.99 6.13
N GLY A 297 5.22 -20.76 5.77
CA GLY A 297 6.16 -20.46 4.68
C GLY A 297 5.65 -20.71 3.25
N ALA A 298 4.55 -21.45 3.06
CA ALA A 298 3.99 -21.68 1.73
C ALA A 298 3.42 -20.38 1.14
N TYR A 299 3.81 -20.03 -0.08
CA TYR A 299 3.23 -18.89 -0.78
C TYR A 299 1.91 -19.29 -1.45
N ALA A 300 0.80 -18.71 -1.01
CA ALA A 300 -0.52 -19.04 -1.54
C ALA A 300 -1.46 -17.82 -1.52
N PRO A 301 -2.52 -17.80 -2.35
CA PRO A 301 -3.61 -16.85 -2.20
C PRO A 301 -4.32 -17.08 -0.85
N VAL A 302 -4.51 -16.00 -0.10
CA VAL A 302 -5.06 -16.05 1.26
C VAL A 302 -6.30 -15.19 1.44
N ALA A 303 -6.51 -14.17 0.59
CA ALA A 303 -7.67 -13.32 0.70
C ALA A 303 -8.12 -12.75 -0.64
N THR A 304 -9.41 -12.44 -0.71
CA THR A 304 -10.00 -11.57 -1.72
C THR A 304 -10.80 -10.50 -0.99
N VAL A 305 -10.55 -9.23 -1.31
CA VAL A 305 -11.27 -8.09 -0.77
C VAL A 305 -11.95 -7.35 -1.91
N TRP A 306 -13.22 -7.05 -1.77
CA TRP A 306 -14.00 -6.29 -2.72
C TRP A 306 -14.35 -4.93 -2.13
N GLY A 307 -14.46 -3.90 -2.96
CA GLY A 307 -14.92 -2.57 -2.55
C GLY A 307 -14.76 -1.56 -3.68
N GLY A 308 -15.69 -0.62 -3.79
CA GLY A 308 -15.58 0.47 -4.78
C GLY A 308 -15.59 0.04 -6.25
N GLY A 309 -16.09 -1.16 -6.57
CA GLY A 309 -16.02 -1.75 -7.92
C GLY A 309 -14.67 -2.39 -8.27
N LEU A 310 -13.79 -2.55 -7.28
CA LEU A 310 -12.53 -3.27 -7.41
C LEU A 310 -12.55 -4.56 -6.59
N ARG A 311 -11.79 -5.54 -7.06
CA ARG A 311 -11.36 -6.69 -6.27
C ARG A 311 -9.84 -6.67 -6.09
N MET A 312 -9.38 -6.93 -4.88
CA MET A 312 -7.98 -7.07 -4.49
C MET A 312 -7.74 -8.49 -3.99
N GLU A 313 -6.90 -9.24 -4.69
CA GLU A 313 -6.44 -10.56 -4.27
C GLU A 313 -5.08 -10.45 -3.56
N VAL A 314 -4.97 -11.10 -2.40
CA VAL A 314 -3.75 -11.11 -1.59
C VAL A 314 -3.18 -12.52 -1.57
N SER A 315 -1.90 -12.64 -1.92
CA SER A 315 -1.12 -13.87 -1.72
C SER A 315 0.07 -13.58 -0.82
N THR A 316 0.44 -14.51 0.05
CA THR A 316 1.57 -14.31 0.96
C THR A 316 2.23 -15.63 1.38
N SER A 317 3.51 -15.56 1.75
CA SER A 317 4.21 -16.64 2.46
C SER A 317 4.01 -16.59 3.98
N GLU A 318 3.59 -15.46 4.53
CA GLU A 318 3.37 -15.30 5.98
C GLU A 318 2.27 -16.22 6.51
N PRO A 319 2.33 -16.65 7.78
CA PRO A 319 1.36 -17.59 8.35
C PRO A 319 0.06 -16.89 8.80
N SER A 320 0.06 -15.57 8.94
CA SER A 320 -1.10 -14.83 9.46
C SER A 320 -1.23 -13.43 8.85
N VAL A 321 -2.35 -12.78 9.16
CA VAL A 321 -2.56 -11.35 8.92
C VAL A 321 -3.06 -10.66 10.17
N GLN A 322 -2.50 -9.50 10.51
CA GLN A 322 -3.15 -8.55 11.40
C GLN A 322 -4.18 -7.76 10.58
N LEU A 323 -5.47 -7.96 10.88
CA LEU A 323 -6.56 -7.17 10.32
C LEU A 323 -6.86 -6.03 11.29
N TYR A 324 -6.63 -4.79 10.83
CA TYR A 324 -6.86 -3.59 11.63
C TYR A 324 -7.74 -2.58 10.88
N THR A 325 -8.86 -2.17 11.47
CA THR A 325 -9.83 -1.25 10.83
C THR A 325 -9.67 0.21 11.26
N VAL A 326 -8.43 0.68 11.46
CA VAL A 326 -8.13 2.08 11.81
C VAL A 326 -8.94 2.61 13.00
N ASN A 327 -9.09 1.79 14.03
CA ASN A 327 -9.99 2.01 15.16
C ASN A 327 -9.67 3.30 15.96
N GLY A 328 -8.41 3.73 15.93
CA GLY A 328 -7.92 4.92 16.63
C GLY A 328 -8.02 6.23 15.84
N PHE A 329 -8.45 6.19 14.56
CA PHE A 329 -8.59 7.41 13.77
C PHE A 329 -9.79 8.23 14.26
N ASN A 330 -9.66 9.55 14.22
CA ASN A 330 -10.64 10.48 14.80
C ASN A 330 -10.75 11.82 14.04
N GLY A 331 -10.22 11.89 12.82
CA GLY A 331 -10.16 13.13 12.04
C GLY A 331 -9.02 14.08 12.41
N GLY A 332 -8.11 13.69 13.31
CA GLY A 332 -6.96 14.53 13.70
C GLY A 332 -5.83 14.62 12.66
N GLU A 333 -5.82 13.72 11.67
CA GLU A 333 -4.84 13.71 10.58
C GLU A 333 -5.55 13.89 9.23
N THR A 334 -5.10 14.87 8.46
CA THR A 334 -5.57 15.14 7.10
C THR A 334 -4.66 14.41 6.11
N GLY A 335 -5.28 13.59 5.27
CA GLY A 335 -4.57 12.85 4.22
C GLY A 335 -4.07 13.73 3.08
N SER A 336 -3.28 13.12 2.20
CA SER A 336 -2.82 13.75 0.94
C SER A 336 -3.96 14.27 0.06
N GLU A 337 -5.16 13.72 0.24
CA GLU A 337 -6.35 14.03 -0.55
C GLU A 337 -7.13 15.22 0.02
N GLY A 338 -6.61 15.86 1.08
CA GLY A 338 -7.24 17.01 1.75
C GLY A 338 -8.40 16.63 2.67
N VAL A 339 -8.61 15.35 2.93
CA VAL A 339 -9.69 14.83 3.79
C VAL A 339 -9.15 14.34 5.12
N ALA A 340 -9.82 14.69 6.21
CA ALA A 340 -9.52 14.18 7.55
C ALA A 340 -9.91 12.70 7.66
N TYR A 341 -8.97 11.84 8.06
CA TYR A 341 -9.20 10.39 8.13
C TYR A 341 -10.00 9.98 9.37
N GLN A 342 -11.08 9.24 9.15
CA GLN A 342 -12.06 8.88 10.18
C GLN A 342 -11.90 7.43 10.65
N ARG A 343 -12.42 7.18 11.86
CA ARG A 343 -12.54 5.83 12.42
C ARG A 343 -13.27 4.92 11.42
N TYR A 344 -12.74 3.70 11.23
CA TYR A 344 -13.29 2.72 10.29
C TYR A 344 -13.31 3.18 8.83
N GLY A 345 -12.47 4.16 8.47
CA GLY A 345 -12.37 4.67 7.11
C GLY A 345 -11.44 3.86 6.20
N ALA A 346 -10.71 2.89 6.73
CA ALA A 346 -9.73 2.08 6.01
C ALA A 346 -9.43 0.78 6.77
N PHE A 347 -8.67 -0.11 6.14
CA PHE A 347 -8.16 -1.31 6.80
C PHE A 347 -6.67 -1.54 6.49
N ALA A 348 -5.91 -2.04 7.46
CA ALA A 348 -4.61 -2.65 7.23
C ALA A 348 -4.77 -4.17 7.10
N PHE A 349 -3.97 -4.76 6.22
CA PHE A 349 -3.86 -6.20 6.00
C PHE A 349 -2.38 -6.57 6.14
N GLU A 350 -1.88 -6.53 7.37
CA GLU A 350 -0.46 -6.71 7.65
C GLU A 350 -0.14 -8.20 7.69
N THR A 351 0.38 -8.75 6.59
CA THR A 351 0.83 -10.15 6.55
C THR A 351 2.09 -10.30 7.38
N GLN A 352 2.10 -11.18 8.38
CA GLN A 352 3.20 -11.33 9.33
C GLN A 352 3.11 -12.66 10.12
N HIS A 353 4.12 -12.92 10.94
CA HIS A 353 4.01 -13.87 12.05
C HIS A 353 3.17 -13.28 13.19
N LEU A 354 2.68 -14.13 14.10
CA LEU A 354 1.82 -13.69 15.18
C LEU A 354 2.57 -12.73 16.14
N PRO A 355 1.89 -11.71 16.69
CA PRO A 355 2.41 -10.97 17.83
C PRO A 355 2.86 -11.93 18.94
N ASP A 356 3.93 -11.57 19.63
CA ASP A 356 4.48 -12.30 20.77
C ASP A 356 4.93 -13.76 20.51
N SER A 357 5.08 -14.18 19.25
CA SER A 357 5.58 -15.53 18.88
C SER A 357 6.83 -16.00 19.63
N PRO A 358 7.85 -15.16 19.94
CA PRO A 358 8.99 -15.56 20.76
C PRO A 358 8.64 -16.12 22.15
N ASN A 359 7.46 -15.80 22.68
CA ASN A 359 6.99 -16.23 24.00
C ASN A 359 5.96 -17.38 23.93
N HIS A 360 5.59 -17.84 22.74
CA HIS A 360 4.57 -18.86 22.52
C HIS A 360 5.09 -19.98 21.62
N ALA A 361 5.52 -21.09 22.22
CA ALA A 361 6.10 -22.23 21.50
C ALA A 361 5.15 -22.90 20.48
N ASN A 362 3.85 -22.66 20.58
CA ASN A 362 2.83 -23.15 19.66
C ASN A 362 2.56 -22.22 18.46
N PHE A 363 3.22 -21.07 18.38
CA PHE A 363 3.10 -20.14 17.25
C PHE A 363 4.18 -20.40 16.19
N PRO A 364 3.97 -19.96 14.93
CA PRO A 364 5.03 -19.92 13.93
C PRO A 364 6.27 -19.19 14.45
N GLY A 365 7.44 -19.78 14.28
CA GLY A 365 8.68 -19.29 14.88
C GLY A 365 9.25 -18.06 14.20
N THR A 366 9.79 -17.12 14.98
CA THR A 366 10.36 -15.85 14.49
C THR A 366 11.88 -15.75 14.71
N ALA A 367 12.52 -16.83 15.15
CA ALA A 367 13.95 -16.86 15.42
C ALA A 367 14.75 -16.87 14.11
N LEU A 368 15.82 -16.08 14.06
CA LEU A 368 16.77 -16.05 12.94
C LEU A 368 18.19 -16.16 13.47
N TYR A 369 18.98 -17.03 12.83
CA TYR A 369 20.35 -17.35 13.23
C TYR A 369 21.38 -16.91 12.18
N PRO A 370 22.63 -16.66 12.58
CA PRO A 370 23.71 -16.40 11.63
C PRO A 370 23.84 -17.51 10.57
N GLY A 371 24.07 -17.12 9.32
CA GLY A 371 24.12 -18.02 8.18
C GLY A 371 22.76 -18.35 7.55
N GLN A 372 21.65 -18.07 8.24
CA GLN A 372 20.31 -18.16 7.67
C GLN A 372 19.93 -16.89 6.91
N VAL A 373 18.93 -17.04 6.04
CA VAL A 373 18.34 -15.94 5.29
C VAL A 373 16.85 -16.01 5.47
N TYR A 374 16.29 -15.00 6.14
CA TYR A 374 14.85 -14.83 6.17
C TYR A 374 14.37 -14.38 4.80
N ARG A 375 13.27 -14.97 4.33
CA ARG A 375 12.56 -14.52 3.14
C ARG A 375 11.06 -14.56 3.35
N SER A 376 10.40 -13.50 2.91
CA SER A 376 8.94 -13.47 2.83
C SER A 376 8.50 -12.62 1.64
N ARG A 377 7.28 -12.85 1.17
CA ARG A 377 6.67 -12.07 0.09
C ARG A 377 5.16 -11.99 0.26
N THR A 378 4.62 -10.84 -0.11
CA THR A 378 3.18 -10.58 -0.21
C THR A 378 2.88 -9.89 -1.53
N SER A 379 1.87 -10.35 -2.25
CA SER A 379 1.37 -9.70 -3.48
C SER A 379 -0.03 -9.18 -3.30
N PHE A 380 -0.32 -8.05 -3.94
CA PHE A 380 -1.64 -7.45 -4.07
C PHE A 380 -1.95 -7.32 -5.56
N SER A 381 -2.94 -8.07 -6.03
CA SER A 381 -3.38 -8.06 -7.43
C SER A 381 -4.77 -7.46 -7.52
N PHE A 382 -4.99 -6.57 -8.49
CA PHE A 382 -6.22 -5.81 -8.63
C PHE A 382 -6.91 -6.11 -9.96
N ALA A 383 -8.23 -6.14 -9.93
CA ALA A 383 -9.07 -6.13 -11.13
C ALA A 383 -10.39 -5.40 -10.84
N ALA A 384 -11.19 -5.18 -11.89
CA ALA A 384 -12.60 -4.86 -11.70
C ALA A 384 -13.32 -6.04 -11.01
N ASP A 385 -14.26 -5.73 -10.12
CA ASP A 385 -15.15 -6.74 -9.50
C ASP A 385 -16.13 -7.32 -10.54
#